data_AF-A0A497I269-F1
#
_entry.id   AF-A0A497I269-F1
#
_cell.length_a   1.000
_cell.length_b   1.000
_cell.length_c   1.000
_cell.angle_alpha   90.00
_cell.angle_beta   90.00
_cell.angle_gamma   90.00
#
_symmetry.space_group_name_H-M   'P 1'
#
loop_
_entity.id
_entity.type
_entity.pdbx_description
1 polymer ?
#
loop_
_entity_poly.entity_id
_entity_poly.type
_entity_poly.pdbx_seq_one_letter_code
_entity_poly.pdbx_strand_id
1 'polypeptide(L)'
;MSSIIRPILLEEPEIDYWDIETENGEDVVEGNEFRIVNVKNKNTLEFKAFVDGAQRIIHGGNIILSGQSLFIPIYVGQIGAAVLERNERKLIPINDLCIRRTVIAFPVEGVYKTSTDRNIKEKMEELMNSDSKIVQDFEVAEDPLSALSMGEATGRIIICDITYPGLDREHRQYIREKIGESLNEYEISSKRMPLIGARLSALSIVRTRAHSRINVLRQLIEMLVLTEYRLRINKEDLVLVDGPLFLLGKWFKKHPALRSKSPIEREEMI
;
A
#
# COMPACT_ATOMS: atom_id res chain seq x y z
N MET A 1 45.84 6.19 30.35
CA MET A 1 44.39 6.05 30.63
C MET A 1 43.68 5.90 29.30
N SER A 2 43.24 4.68 28.98
CA SER A 2 42.53 4.34 27.75
C SER A 2 41.40 3.42 28.16
N SER A 3 40.17 3.94 28.21
CA SER A 3 38.95 3.20 28.53
C SER A 3 38.33 2.69 27.24
N ILE A 4 38.39 1.37 27.04
CA ILE A 4 37.73 0.65 25.95
C ILE A 4 36.27 0.45 26.37
N ILE A 5 35.35 0.98 25.55
CA ILE A 5 33.92 0.77 25.68
C ILE A 5 33.63 -0.69 25.29
N ARG A 6 33.07 -1.47 26.23
CA ARG A 6 32.57 -2.83 25.95
C ARG A 6 31.17 -2.73 25.32
N PRO A 7 30.87 -3.46 24.24
CA PRO A 7 29.51 -3.59 23.75
C PRO A 7 28.66 -4.37 24.77
N ILE A 8 27.47 -3.84 25.04
CA ILE A 8 26.42 -4.52 25.80
C ILE A 8 25.92 -5.66 24.92
N LEU A 9 26.19 -6.91 25.32
CA LEU A 9 25.53 -8.09 24.76
C LEU A 9 24.07 -8.02 25.21
N LEU A 10 23.15 -7.80 24.25
CA LEU A 10 21.74 -8.06 24.46
C LEU A 10 21.58 -9.59 24.47
N GLU A 11 21.11 -10.12 25.60
CA GLU A 11 20.68 -11.51 25.69
C GLU A 11 19.59 -11.73 24.63
N GLU A 12 19.84 -12.69 23.73
CA GLU A 12 18.84 -13.14 22.77
C GLU A 12 17.64 -13.69 23.57
N PRO A 13 16.39 -13.33 23.25
CA PRO A 13 15.25 -13.97 23.88
C PRO A 13 15.34 -15.48 23.61
N GLU A 14 15.21 -16.28 24.67
CA GLU A 14 14.99 -17.72 24.56
C GLU A 14 13.75 -17.94 23.70
N ILE A 15 13.98 -18.18 22.41
CA ILE A 15 12.99 -18.77 21.53
C ILE A 15 12.92 -20.22 21.97
N ASP A 16 11.80 -20.63 22.57
CA ASP A 16 11.48 -22.04 22.77
C ASP A 16 11.53 -22.72 21.39
N TYR A 17 12.65 -23.38 21.12
CA TYR A 17 12.78 -24.23 19.96
C TYR A 17 11.77 -25.36 20.14
N TRP A 18 10.85 -25.48 19.19
CA TRP A 18 9.94 -26.61 19.11
C TRP A 18 10.73 -27.90 19.25
N ASP A 19 10.38 -28.73 20.23
CA ASP A 19 10.94 -30.08 20.37
C ASP A 19 10.54 -30.89 19.12
N ILE A 20 11.49 -31.01 18.18
CA ILE A 20 11.39 -31.91 17.05
C ILE A 20 11.87 -33.28 17.53
N GLU A 21 10.99 -34.04 18.17
CA GLU A 21 11.26 -35.46 18.41
C GLU A 21 11.18 -36.22 17.09
N THR A 22 12.33 -36.65 16.58
CA THR A 22 12.40 -37.71 15.58
C THR A 22 12.05 -39.03 16.25
N GLU A 23 11.20 -39.86 15.64
CA GLU A 23 10.80 -41.16 16.22
C GLU A 23 11.96 -42.15 16.43
N ASN A 24 13.18 -41.81 16.01
CA ASN A 24 14.40 -42.50 16.37
C ASN A 24 15.49 -41.45 16.59
N GLY A 25 16.02 -41.34 17.81
CA GLY A 25 17.04 -40.38 18.20
C GLY A 25 18.40 -40.64 17.55
N GLU A 26 18.54 -40.28 16.28
CA GLU A 26 19.80 -40.24 15.56
C GLU A 26 20.08 -38.83 15.06
N ASP A 27 21.35 -38.43 15.20
CA ASP A 27 21.92 -37.13 14.87
C ASP A 27 21.55 -36.62 13.47
N VAL A 28 21.35 -35.31 13.37
CA VAL A 28 21.12 -34.58 12.12
C VAL A 28 22.39 -34.65 11.26
N VAL A 29 22.36 -35.50 10.22
CA VAL A 29 23.39 -35.53 9.17
C VAL A 29 23.06 -34.49 8.11
N GLU A 30 24.05 -33.66 7.77
CA GLU A 30 24.03 -32.72 6.64
C GLU A 30 23.63 -33.43 5.33
N GLY A 31 22.50 -33.03 4.76
CA GLY A 31 22.06 -33.46 3.43
C GLY A 31 20.86 -32.65 2.95
N ASN A 32 20.94 -32.14 1.72
CA ASN A 32 19.88 -31.37 1.04
C ASN A 32 18.64 -32.22 0.67
N GLU A 33 18.07 -32.95 1.62
CA GLU A 33 16.78 -33.64 1.43
C GLU A 33 15.69 -32.90 2.21
N PHE A 34 14.75 -32.30 1.49
CA PHE A 34 13.53 -31.77 2.08
C PHE A 34 12.69 -32.94 2.61
N ARG A 35 12.71 -33.16 3.93
CA ARG A 35 11.80 -34.10 4.60
C ARG A 35 10.52 -33.40 5.04
N ILE A 36 9.38 -34.02 4.75
CA ILE A 36 8.07 -33.61 5.26
C ILE A 36 8.06 -33.93 6.76
N VAL A 37 8.13 -32.90 7.60
CA VAL A 37 7.97 -33.03 9.05
C VAL A 37 6.47 -33.08 9.35
N ASN A 38 5.99 -34.23 9.83
CA ASN A 38 4.63 -34.36 10.33
C ASN A 38 4.55 -33.72 11.73
N VAL A 39 4.06 -32.47 11.78
CA VAL A 39 3.81 -31.77 13.05
C VAL A 39 2.62 -32.43 13.74
N LYS A 40 2.86 -33.19 14.82
CA LYS A 40 1.86 -33.92 15.61
C LYS A 40 1.01 -33.04 16.54
N ASN A 41 1.17 -31.71 16.50
CA ASN A 41 0.39 -30.83 17.36
C ASN A 41 -0.99 -30.55 16.75
N LYS A 42 -2.00 -31.24 17.28
CA LYS A 42 -3.44 -31.06 16.99
C LYS A 42 -4.05 -29.83 17.69
N ASN A 43 -3.25 -28.85 18.09
CA ASN A 43 -3.81 -27.57 18.49
C ASN A 43 -4.32 -26.90 17.22
N THR A 44 -5.61 -27.08 16.96
CA THR A 44 -6.29 -26.43 15.84
C THR A 44 -6.06 -24.93 16.00
N LEU A 45 -5.27 -24.36 15.10
CA LEU A 45 -4.99 -22.93 15.10
C LEU A 45 -6.30 -22.20 14.77
N GLU A 46 -6.95 -21.64 15.80
CA GLU A 46 -8.21 -20.92 15.64
C GLU A 46 -7.93 -19.45 15.42
N PHE A 47 -8.19 -18.98 14.20
CA PHE A 47 -8.19 -17.56 13.90
C PHE A 47 -9.52 -16.92 14.29
N LYS A 48 -9.46 -15.70 14.79
CA LYS A 48 -10.62 -14.90 15.20
C LYS A 48 -11.24 -14.14 14.04
N ALA A 49 -10.43 -13.66 13.11
CA ALA A 49 -10.93 -12.92 11.96
C ALA A 49 -10.09 -13.14 10.70
N PHE A 50 -10.70 -12.79 9.57
CA PHE A 50 -10.10 -12.78 8.26
C PHE A 50 -10.20 -11.39 7.66
N VAL A 51 -9.12 -10.88 7.08
CA VAL A 51 -9.07 -9.61 6.36
C VAL A 51 -8.83 -9.89 4.88
N ASP A 52 -9.68 -9.33 4.04
CA ASP A 52 -9.60 -9.46 2.58
C ASP A 52 -9.80 -8.09 1.93
N GLY A 53 -8.93 -7.78 0.96
CA GLY A 53 -9.03 -6.61 0.10
C GLY A 53 -9.20 -6.98 -1.36
N ALA A 54 -10.31 -6.51 -1.92
CA ALA A 54 -10.66 -6.72 -3.32
C ALA A 54 -10.34 -5.48 -4.16
N GLN A 55 -9.99 -5.72 -5.43
CA GLN A 55 -9.89 -4.65 -6.43
C GLN A 55 -10.43 -5.07 -7.80
N ARG A 56 -10.98 -4.10 -8.52
CA ARG A 56 -11.32 -4.20 -9.95
C ARG A 56 -10.83 -2.95 -10.67
N ILE A 57 -10.20 -3.12 -11.83
CA ILE A 57 -9.63 -2.03 -12.61
C ILE A 57 -10.15 -2.15 -14.03
N ILE A 58 -10.72 -1.06 -14.54
CA ILE A 58 -11.19 -0.95 -15.92
C ILE A 58 -10.54 0.25 -16.61
N HIS A 59 -10.47 0.18 -17.94
CA HIS A 59 -10.20 1.35 -18.76
C HIS A 59 -11.50 2.18 -18.85
N GLY A 60 -11.49 3.39 -18.29
CA GLY A 60 -12.69 4.23 -18.19
C GLY A 60 -12.86 5.23 -19.33
N GLY A 61 -11.78 5.55 -20.05
CA GLY A 61 -11.80 6.53 -21.12
C GLY A 61 -10.42 7.06 -21.43
N ASN A 62 -10.34 8.12 -22.23
CA ASN A 62 -9.08 8.69 -22.68
C ASN A 62 -9.14 10.21 -22.70
N ILE A 63 -8.02 10.84 -22.34
CA ILE A 63 -7.78 12.26 -22.62
C ILE A 63 -7.06 12.33 -23.96
N ILE A 64 -7.57 13.18 -24.85
CA ILE A 64 -6.97 13.45 -26.15
C ILE A 64 -6.37 14.84 -26.10
N LEU A 65 -5.05 14.94 -26.27
CA LEU A 65 -4.36 16.22 -26.43
C LEU A 65 -4.18 16.47 -27.93
N SER A 66 -5.21 17.01 -28.58
CA SER A 66 -5.29 17.15 -30.05
C SER A 66 -4.10 17.92 -30.65
N GLY A 67 -3.59 18.94 -29.94
CA GLY A 67 -2.41 19.69 -30.38
C GLY A 67 -1.11 18.89 -30.44
N GLN A 68 -1.08 17.68 -29.90
CA GLN A 68 0.11 16.82 -29.85
C GLN A 68 -0.17 15.37 -30.28
N SER A 69 -1.38 15.07 -30.75
CA SER A 69 -1.81 13.71 -31.11
C SER A 69 -1.55 12.67 -30.00
N LEU A 70 -1.65 13.07 -28.73
CA LEU A 70 -1.45 12.18 -27.58
C LEU A 70 -2.77 11.61 -27.09
N PHE A 71 -2.76 10.31 -26.82
CA PHE A 71 -3.86 9.55 -26.27
C PHE A 71 -3.48 8.98 -24.91
N ILE A 72 -4.20 9.42 -23.87
CA ILE A 72 -3.79 9.19 -22.49
C ILE A 72 -4.92 8.42 -21.79
N PRO A 73 -4.71 7.13 -21.46
CA PRO A 73 -5.76 6.32 -20.88
C PRO A 73 -6.04 6.72 -19.42
N ILE A 74 -7.32 6.76 -19.08
CA ILE A 74 -7.83 6.91 -17.72
C ILE A 74 -8.27 5.54 -17.21
N TYR A 75 -7.72 5.12 -16.08
CA TYR A 75 -8.14 3.90 -15.42
C TYR A 75 -9.06 4.21 -14.25
N VAL A 76 -10.12 3.43 -14.11
CA VAL A 76 -11.04 3.52 -12.97
C VAL A 76 -10.90 2.23 -12.16
N GLY A 77 -10.52 2.39 -10.90
CA GLY A 77 -10.43 1.33 -9.91
C GLY A 77 -11.61 1.37 -8.95
N GLN A 78 -12.13 0.20 -8.59
CA GLN A 78 -12.89 0.03 -7.36
C GLN A 78 -12.03 -0.82 -6.43
N ILE A 79 -11.72 -0.26 -5.26
CA ILE A 79 -10.95 -0.95 -4.22
C ILE A 79 -11.80 -1.04 -2.96
N GLY A 80 -11.58 -2.07 -2.17
CA GLY A 80 -12.17 -2.17 -0.84
C GLY A 80 -11.48 -3.21 0.00
N ALA A 81 -11.75 -3.17 1.30
CA ALA A 81 -11.36 -4.20 2.24
C ALA A 81 -12.44 -4.37 3.31
N ALA A 82 -12.49 -5.57 3.88
CA ALA A 82 -13.39 -5.89 4.97
C ALA A 82 -12.71 -6.79 6.00
N VAL A 83 -13.09 -6.62 7.26
CA VAL A 83 -12.83 -7.62 8.31
C VAL A 83 -14.06 -8.51 8.44
N LEU A 84 -13.83 -9.82 8.38
CA LEU A 84 -14.83 -10.85 8.64
C LEU A 84 -14.48 -11.57 9.95
N GLU A 85 -15.32 -11.42 10.96
CA GLU A 85 -15.14 -12.11 12.23
C GLU A 85 -15.68 -13.54 12.13
N ARG A 86 -14.93 -14.49 12.68
CA ARG A 86 -15.33 -15.88 12.74
C ARG A 86 -16.33 -16.07 13.87
N ASN A 87 -17.52 -16.54 13.51
CA ASN A 87 -18.51 -17.02 14.45
C ASN A 87 -18.79 -18.50 14.13
N GLU A 88 -18.26 -19.39 14.96
CA GLU A 88 -18.26 -20.84 14.75
C GLU A 88 -17.63 -21.24 13.39
N ARG A 89 -18.48 -21.54 12.40
CA ARG A 89 -18.12 -21.95 11.03
C ARG A 89 -18.45 -20.89 9.98
N LYS A 90 -18.86 -19.69 10.39
CA LYS A 90 -19.27 -18.60 9.51
C LYS A 90 -18.31 -17.42 9.65
N LEU A 91 -18.14 -16.69 8.56
CA LEU A 91 -17.46 -15.41 8.52
C LEU A 91 -18.52 -14.32 8.41
N ILE A 92 -18.57 -13.43 9.40
CA ILE A 92 -19.57 -12.36 9.49
C ILE A 92 -18.86 -11.02 9.29
N PRO A 93 -19.26 -10.20 8.31
CA PRO A 93 -18.62 -8.92 8.09
C PRO A 93 -18.88 -7.96 9.24
N ILE A 94 -17.84 -7.25 9.66
CA ILE A 94 -17.94 -6.12 10.57
C ILE A 94 -18.22 -4.87 9.71
N ASN A 95 -19.46 -4.40 9.71
CA ASN A 95 -19.95 -3.39 8.76
C ASN A 95 -19.18 -2.06 8.80
N ASP A 96 -18.76 -1.61 9.98
CA ASP A 96 -17.99 -0.36 10.14
C ASP A 96 -16.49 -0.53 9.82
N LEU A 97 -16.05 -1.77 9.60
CA LEU A 97 -14.72 -2.13 9.08
C LEU A 97 -14.80 -2.65 7.63
N CYS A 98 -15.83 -2.26 6.90
CA CYS A 98 -15.97 -2.47 5.47
C CYS A 98 -15.82 -1.15 4.72
N ILE A 99 -14.76 -1.02 3.93
CA ILE A 99 -14.43 0.20 3.20
C ILE A 99 -14.42 -0.08 1.71
N ARG A 100 -15.02 0.82 0.93
CA ARG A 100 -14.99 0.78 -0.54
C ARG A 100 -14.74 2.16 -1.11
N ARG A 101 -13.78 2.30 -2.03
CA ARG A 101 -13.46 3.57 -2.68
C ARG A 101 -13.38 3.42 -4.19
N THR A 102 -13.75 4.51 -4.88
CA THR A 102 -13.52 4.66 -6.32
C THR A 102 -12.23 5.42 -6.52
N VAL A 103 -11.37 4.91 -7.38
CA VAL A 103 -10.06 5.47 -7.72
C VAL A 103 -10.05 5.84 -9.19
N ILE A 104 -9.58 7.03 -9.54
CA ILE A 104 -9.35 7.43 -10.93
C ILE A 104 -7.84 7.67 -11.08
N ALA A 105 -7.19 6.88 -11.94
CA ALA A 105 -5.74 6.88 -12.11
C ALA A 105 -5.35 7.27 -13.54
N PHE A 106 -4.63 8.40 -13.65
CA PHE A 106 -4.05 8.92 -14.88
C PHE A 106 -3.02 10.02 -14.53
N PRO A 107 -2.11 10.40 -15.46
CA PRO A 107 -1.04 11.36 -15.15
C PRO A 107 -1.56 12.81 -15.13
N VAL A 108 -2.18 13.24 -14.03
CA VAL A 108 -2.84 14.54 -13.89
C VAL A 108 -1.87 15.70 -14.14
N GLU A 109 -0.78 15.78 -13.37
CA GLU A 109 0.22 16.85 -13.54
C GLU A 109 0.93 16.76 -14.89
N GLY A 110 1.13 15.55 -15.42
CA GLY A 110 1.68 15.30 -16.73
C GLY A 110 0.81 15.89 -17.84
N VAL A 111 -0.50 15.64 -17.79
CA VAL A 111 -1.49 16.22 -18.69
C VAL A 111 -1.50 17.75 -18.56
N TYR A 112 -1.53 18.28 -17.35
CA TYR A 112 -1.50 19.73 -17.09
C TYR A 112 -0.28 20.40 -17.72
N LYS A 113 0.92 19.86 -17.47
CA LYS A 113 2.19 20.42 -17.99
C LYS A 113 2.30 20.32 -19.51
N THR A 114 1.75 19.25 -20.08
CA THR A 114 1.89 18.95 -21.51
C THR A 114 0.83 19.64 -22.36
N SER A 115 -0.37 19.86 -21.82
CA SER A 115 -1.49 20.43 -22.56
C SER A 115 -1.22 21.88 -23.00
N THR A 116 -1.54 22.18 -24.25
CA THR A 116 -1.66 23.57 -24.76
C THR A 116 -3.11 24.07 -24.71
N ASP A 117 -4.08 23.17 -24.49
CA ASP A 117 -5.49 23.51 -24.33
C ASP A 117 -5.76 24.05 -22.92
N ARG A 118 -6.27 25.28 -22.87
CA ARG A 118 -6.60 25.99 -21.63
C ARG A 118 -7.71 25.31 -20.84
N ASN A 119 -8.75 24.80 -21.51
CA ASN A 119 -9.87 24.12 -20.84
C ASN A 119 -9.41 22.84 -20.15
N ILE A 120 -8.47 22.11 -20.78
CA ILE A 120 -7.88 20.92 -20.16
C ILE A 120 -7.04 21.32 -18.94
N LYS A 121 -6.24 22.38 -19.05
CA LYS A 121 -5.42 22.87 -17.93
C LYS A 121 -6.26 23.28 -16.72
N GLU A 122 -7.31 24.07 -16.94
CA GLU A 122 -8.24 24.50 -15.88
C GLU A 122 -8.87 23.29 -15.18
N LYS A 123 -9.33 22.27 -15.94
CA LYS A 123 -9.87 21.03 -15.36
C LYS A 123 -8.84 20.23 -14.56
N MET A 124 -7.59 20.16 -15.01
CA MET A 124 -6.54 19.47 -14.25
C MET A 124 -6.20 20.22 -12.96
N GLU A 125 -6.18 21.54 -13.01
CA GLU A 125 -5.96 22.40 -11.85
C GLU A 125 -7.08 22.24 -10.81
N GLU A 126 -8.34 22.22 -11.27
CA GLU A 126 -9.49 21.89 -10.42
C GLU A 126 -9.35 20.52 -9.76
N LEU A 127 -8.92 19.49 -10.50
CA LEU A 127 -8.69 18.16 -9.94
C LEU A 127 -7.56 18.13 -8.91
N MET A 128 -6.52 18.95 -9.06
CA MET A 128 -5.40 19.05 -8.12
C MET A 128 -5.77 19.85 -6.86
N ASN A 129 -6.71 20.81 -6.96
CA ASN A 129 -7.07 21.75 -5.90
C ASN A 129 -8.48 21.55 -5.29
N SER A 130 -9.19 20.47 -5.63
CA SER A 130 -10.58 20.26 -5.21
C SER A 130 -10.71 19.84 -3.74
N ASP A 131 -11.53 20.56 -2.95
CA ASP A 131 -11.56 20.45 -1.48
C ASP A 131 -12.62 19.53 -0.83
N SER A 132 -13.68 19.07 -1.52
CA SER A 132 -14.81 18.43 -0.79
C SER A 132 -15.12 16.96 -1.10
N LYS A 133 -14.89 16.48 -2.33
CA LYS A 133 -15.27 15.11 -2.75
C LYS A 133 -14.12 14.27 -3.31
N ILE A 134 -12.96 14.91 -3.47
CA ILE A 134 -11.77 14.33 -4.06
C ILE A 134 -10.70 14.27 -2.98
N VAL A 135 -9.94 13.19 -2.98
CA VAL A 135 -8.76 13.01 -2.14
C VAL A 135 -7.60 12.67 -3.05
N GLN A 136 -6.45 13.31 -2.85
CA GLN A 136 -5.26 12.96 -3.61
C GLN A 136 -4.62 11.70 -3.04
N ASP A 137 -4.03 10.88 -3.91
CA ASP A 137 -3.41 9.62 -3.51
C ASP A 137 -2.27 9.77 -2.49
N PHE A 138 -1.52 10.88 -2.52
CA PHE A 138 -0.51 11.18 -1.51
C PHE A 138 -1.13 11.47 -0.12
N GLU A 139 -2.35 12.03 -0.07
CA GLU A 139 -3.04 12.27 1.21
C GLU A 139 -3.42 10.93 1.86
N VAL A 140 -3.89 9.97 1.05
CA VAL A 140 -4.15 8.60 1.51
C VAL A 140 -2.88 7.95 2.03
N ALA A 141 -1.74 8.19 1.40
CA ALA A 141 -0.47 7.63 1.83
C ALA A 141 0.09 8.28 3.10
N GLU A 142 -0.19 9.56 3.32
CA GLU A 142 0.28 10.32 4.48
C GLU A 142 -0.60 10.16 5.72
N ASP A 143 -1.91 10.16 5.53
CA ASP A 143 -2.92 10.01 6.59
C ASP A 143 -4.14 9.22 6.07
N PRO A 144 -4.02 7.88 5.97
CA PRO A 144 -5.09 7.03 5.46
C PRO A 144 -6.41 7.20 6.23
N LEU A 145 -6.34 7.42 7.56
CA LEU A 145 -7.52 7.48 8.42
C LEU A 145 -8.40 8.69 8.07
N SER A 146 -7.80 9.88 8.04
CA SER A 146 -8.52 11.11 7.68
C SER A 146 -8.94 11.11 6.21
N ALA A 147 -8.03 10.69 5.32
CA ALA A 147 -8.24 10.69 3.88
C ALA A 147 -9.36 9.74 3.45
N LEU A 148 -9.47 8.57 4.10
CA LEU A 148 -10.46 7.57 3.72
C LEU A 148 -11.77 7.74 4.48
N SER A 149 -11.84 8.41 5.64
CA SER A 149 -13.09 8.60 6.40
C SER A 149 -13.80 7.27 6.72
N MET A 150 -13.20 6.49 7.63
CA MET A 150 -13.78 5.27 8.21
C MET A 150 -15.22 5.55 8.70
N GLY A 151 -16.22 4.89 8.13
CA GLY A 151 -17.65 5.10 8.45
C GLY A 151 -18.52 5.53 7.27
N GLU A 152 -17.94 6.05 6.19
CA GLU A 152 -18.66 6.31 4.94
C GLU A 152 -18.53 5.12 3.98
N ALA A 153 -19.64 4.41 3.75
CA ALA A 153 -19.70 3.27 2.84
C ALA A 153 -19.29 3.64 1.40
N THR A 154 -19.71 4.83 0.94
CA THR A 154 -19.32 5.42 -0.35
C THR A 154 -18.54 6.72 -0.10
N GLY A 155 -17.35 6.58 0.49
CA GLY A 155 -16.50 7.74 0.77
C GLY A 155 -15.97 8.44 -0.48
N ARG A 156 -15.04 9.37 -0.28
CA ARG A 156 -14.48 10.26 -1.31
C ARG A 156 -13.84 9.49 -2.49
N ILE A 157 -13.84 10.13 -3.66
CA ILE A 157 -13.14 9.62 -4.85
C ILE A 157 -11.66 9.92 -4.71
N ILE A 158 -10.81 8.92 -4.97
CA ILE A 158 -9.36 9.10 -4.91
C ILE A 158 -8.84 9.41 -6.32
N ILE A 159 -8.20 10.57 -6.49
CA ILE A 159 -7.44 10.90 -7.70
C ILE A 159 -6.01 10.43 -7.53
N CYS A 160 -5.59 9.54 -8.42
CA CYS A 160 -4.25 8.96 -8.47
C CYS A 160 -3.43 9.62 -9.55
N ASP A 161 -2.66 10.63 -9.18
CA ASP A 161 -1.69 11.19 -10.11
C ASP A 161 -0.48 10.24 -10.28
N ILE A 162 -0.46 9.56 -11.43
CA ILE A 162 0.61 8.63 -11.82
C ILE A 162 1.72 9.29 -12.64
N THR A 163 1.72 10.63 -12.75
CA THR A 163 2.77 11.41 -13.42
C THR A 163 4.14 11.00 -12.89
N TYR A 164 4.27 10.89 -11.57
CA TYR A 164 5.50 10.49 -10.90
C TYR A 164 5.45 9.03 -10.44
N PRO A 165 6.59 8.33 -10.41
CA PRO A 165 6.67 7.07 -9.67
C PRO A 165 6.46 7.35 -8.18
N GLY A 166 5.71 6.49 -7.48
CA GLY A 166 5.53 6.57 -6.03
C GLY A 166 4.41 7.50 -5.52
N LEU A 167 3.93 7.18 -4.32
CA LEU A 167 2.82 7.83 -3.60
C LEU A 167 3.27 8.99 -2.71
N ASP A 168 4.54 9.00 -2.32
CA ASP A 168 5.08 9.95 -1.35
C ASP A 168 5.26 11.35 -1.96
N ARG A 169 4.82 12.37 -1.21
CA ARG A 169 4.88 13.78 -1.63
C ARG A 169 6.32 14.29 -1.73
N GLU A 170 7.19 13.91 -0.79
CA GLU A 170 8.60 14.35 -0.76
C GLU A 170 9.35 13.82 -1.99
N HIS A 171 9.14 12.56 -2.35
CA HIS A 171 9.72 11.94 -3.53
C HIS A 171 9.24 12.60 -4.82
N ARG A 172 7.95 12.94 -4.91
CA ARG A 172 7.40 13.71 -6.04
C ARG A 172 8.08 15.06 -6.16
N GLN A 173 8.23 15.77 -5.04
CA GLN A 173 8.85 17.08 -4.97
C GLN A 173 10.33 17.01 -5.38
N TYR A 174 11.07 16.04 -4.86
CA TYR A 174 12.45 15.78 -5.26
C TYR A 174 12.60 15.57 -6.78
N ILE A 175 11.70 14.76 -7.38
CA ILE A 175 11.73 14.55 -8.83
C ILE A 175 11.42 15.85 -9.58
N ARG A 176 10.44 16.65 -9.12
CA ARG A 176 10.11 17.96 -9.73
C ARG A 176 11.33 18.88 -9.77
N GLU A 177 12.05 19.00 -8.66
CA GLU A 177 13.24 19.84 -8.53
C GLU A 177 14.35 19.36 -9.48
N LYS A 178 14.62 18.05 -9.48
CA LYS A 178 15.66 17.49 -10.35
C LYS A 178 15.39 17.67 -11.84
N ILE A 179 14.13 17.56 -12.28
CA ILE A 179 13.76 17.81 -13.68
C ILE A 179 13.99 19.28 -14.07
N GLY A 180 13.79 20.22 -13.14
CA GLY A 180 14.04 21.64 -13.38
C GLY A 180 15.52 21.99 -13.55
N GLU A 181 16.42 21.17 -13.00
CA GLU A 181 17.87 21.40 -12.96
C GLU A 181 18.65 20.80 -14.14
N SER A 182 17.98 20.37 -15.23
CA SER A 182 18.60 19.65 -16.37
C SER A 182 19.13 18.27 -15.97
N LEU A 183 18.22 17.29 -15.93
CA LEU A 183 18.60 15.88 -15.83
C LEU A 183 19.42 15.45 -17.06
N ASN A 184 20.67 15.04 -16.85
CA ASN A 184 21.30 14.10 -17.77
C ASN A 184 20.39 12.86 -17.82
N GLU A 185 19.81 12.58 -18.99
CA GLU A 185 18.85 11.49 -19.24
C GLU A 185 19.34 10.09 -18.78
N TYR A 186 20.62 9.96 -18.43
CA TYR A 186 21.30 8.73 -18.04
C TYR A 186 21.09 8.27 -16.59
N GLU A 187 20.69 9.13 -15.63
CA GLU A 187 20.65 8.72 -14.21
C GLU A 187 19.29 8.21 -13.71
N ILE A 188 18.21 8.47 -14.46
CA ILE A 188 16.87 7.98 -14.08
C ILE A 188 16.47 6.90 -15.07
N SER A 189 16.52 5.63 -14.62
CA SER A 189 15.99 4.50 -15.41
C SER A 189 14.63 4.86 -16.02
N SER A 190 14.36 4.43 -17.26
CA SER A 190 13.15 4.78 -18.01
C SER A 190 11.84 4.55 -17.24
N LYS A 191 11.84 3.66 -16.23
CA LYS A 191 10.69 3.39 -15.36
C LYS A 191 10.44 4.45 -14.28
N ARG A 192 11.43 5.25 -13.90
CA ARG A 192 11.35 6.28 -12.84
C ARG A 192 11.16 7.71 -13.38
N MET A 193 11.27 7.92 -14.68
CA MET A 193 11.02 9.22 -15.28
C MET A 193 9.53 9.62 -15.21
N PRO A 194 9.20 10.90 -15.07
CA PRO A 194 7.81 11.35 -15.07
C PRO A 194 7.09 11.05 -16.40
N LEU A 195 5.76 10.96 -16.38
CA LEU A 195 4.93 10.87 -17.58
C LEU A 195 4.57 12.29 -18.05
N ILE A 196 5.44 12.90 -18.86
CA ILE A 196 5.26 14.24 -19.43
C ILE A 196 5.58 14.18 -20.93
N GLY A 197 4.97 15.04 -21.74
CA GLY A 197 5.22 15.14 -23.18
C GLY A 197 4.92 13.82 -23.91
N ALA A 198 5.81 13.42 -24.81
CA ALA A 198 5.69 12.17 -25.56
C ALA A 198 5.57 10.92 -24.67
N ARG A 199 6.04 10.95 -23.41
CA ARG A 199 5.92 9.77 -22.51
C ARG A 199 4.49 9.50 -22.07
N LEU A 200 3.58 10.47 -22.20
CA LEU A 200 2.15 10.26 -21.95
C LEU A 200 1.52 9.25 -22.91
N SER A 201 2.09 9.05 -24.11
CA SER A 201 1.61 8.03 -25.06
C SER A 201 2.18 6.63 -24.80
N ALA A 202 3.05 6.46 -23.80
CA ALA A 202 3.61 5.16 -23.43
C ALA A 202 2.56 4.31 -22.67
N LEU A 203 1.57 3.79 -23.40
CA LEU A 203 0.37 3.14 -22.85
C LEU A 203 0.68 2.02 -21.84
N SER A 204 1.71 1.22 -22.10
CA SER A 204 2.14 0.14 -21.20
C SER A 204 2.64 0.68 -19.86
N ILE A 205 3.37 1.79 -19.85
CA ILE A 205 3.88 2.44 -18.64
C ILE A 205 2.72 3.09 -17.88
N VAL A 206 1.83 3.80 -18.58
CA VAL A 206 0.64 4.42 -17.97
C VAL A 206 -0.21 3.34 -17.29
N ARG A 207 -0.51 2.25 -18.01
CA ARG A 207 -1.26 1.09 -17.48
C ARG A 207 -0.59 0.50 -16.25
N THR A 208 0.70 0.18 -16.36
CA THR A 208 1.46 -0.43 -15.26
C THR A 208 1.42 0.45 -14.02
N ARG A 209 1.66 1.76 -14.17
CA ARG A 209 1.61 2.69 -13.03
C ARG A 209 0.23 2.83 -12.43
N ALA A 210 -0.82 2.91 -13.26
CA ALA A 210 -2.20 2.96 -12.78
C ALA A 210 -2.55 1.71 -11.96
N HIS A 211 -2.27 0.52 -12.49
CA HIS A 211 -2.52 -0.75 -11.80
C HIS A 211 -1.73 -0.88 -10.50
N SER A 212 -0.42 -0.59 -10.54
CA SER A 212 0.40 -0.62 -9.33
C SER A 212 -0.08 0.38 -8.29
N ARG A 213 -0.50 1.58 -8.70
CA ARG A 213 -1.00 2.62 -7.79
C ARG A 213 -2.27 2.17 -7.08
N ILE A 214 -3.25 1.67 -7.84
CA ILE A 214 -4.52 1.18 -7.32
C ILE A 214 -4.27 0.01 -6.35
N ASN A 215 -3.34 -0.89 -6.69
CA ASN A 215 -2.98 -2.01 -5.81
C ASN A 215 -2.39 -1.57 -4.47
N VAL A 216 -1.52 -0.56 -4.48
CA VAL A 216 -0.96 -0.02 -3.23
C VAL A 216 -2.06 0.68 -2.41
N LEU A 217 -2.97 1.43 -3.03
CA LEU A 217 -4.09 2.03 -2.30
C LEU A 217 -5.01 0.97 -1.68
N ARG A 218 -5.29 -0.12 -2.40
CA ARG A 218 -6.04 -1.27 -1.85
C ARG A 218 -5.34 -1.83 -0.61
N GLN A 219 -4.02 -2.04 -0.69
CA GLN A 219 -3.21 -2.49 0.46
C GLN A 219 -3.32 -1.53 1.64
N LEU A 220 -3.27 -0.22 1.41
CA LEU A 220 -3.46 0.76 2.48
C LEU A 220 -4.84 0.65 3.13
N ILE A 221 -5.90 0.38 2.37
CA ILE A 221 -7.23 0.16 2.94
C ILE A 221 -7.27 -1.12 3.79
N GLU A 222 -6.67 -2.23 3.33
CA GLU A 222 -6.57 -3.47 4.12
C GLU A 222 -5.84 -3.26 5.45
N MET A 223 -4.68 -2.58 5.39
CA MET A 223 -3.91 -2.28 6.58
C MET A 223 -4.66 -1.37 7.55
N LEU A 224 -5.45 -0.42 7.03
CA LEU A 224 -6.27 0.46 7.85
C LEU A 224 -7.37 -0.35 8.58
N VAL A 225 -8.14 -1.18 7.88
CA VAL A 225 -9.19 -1.99 8.52
C VAL A 225 -8.61 -3.01 9.52
N LEU A 226 -7.45 -3.59 9.21
CA LEU A 226 -6.73 -4.48 10.13
C LEU A 226 -6.28 -3.73 11.39
N THR A 227 -5.67 -2.56 11.23
CA THR A 227 -5.21 -1.74 12.36
C THR A 227 -6.37 -1.39 13.27
N GLU A 228 -7.49 -0.95 12.69
CA GLU A 228 -8.69 -0.58 13.43
C GLU A 228 -9.38 -1.77 14.10
N TYR A 229 -9.33 -2.96 13.48
CA TYR A 229 -9.77 -4.19 14.12
C TYR A 229 -8.88 -4.59 15.28
N ARG A 230 -7.55 -4.51 15.12
CA ARG A 230 -6.55 -4.84 16.16
C ARG A 230 -6.70 -3.98 17.42
N LEU A 231 -7.27 -2.79 17.33
CA LEU A 231 -7.62 -1.96 18.49
C LEU A 231 -8.80 -2.50 19.31
N ARG A 232 -9.59 -3.42 18.76
CA ARG A 232 -10.81 -3.97 19.37
C ARG A 232 -10.64 -5.36 19.95
N ILE A 233 -9.51 -6.03 19.68
CA ILE A 233 -9.27 -7.43 20.04
C ILE A 233 -8.01 -7.62 20.88
N ASN A 234 -7.82 -8.81 21.43
CA ASN A 234 -6.60 -9.12 22.16
C ASN A 234 -5.43 -9.30 21.18
N LYS A 235 -4.22 -8.94 21.61
CA LYS A 235 -3.01 -9.10 20.78
C LYS A 235 -2.76 -10.55 20.37
N GLU A 236 -3.07 -11.49 21.27
CA GLU A 236 -2.90 -12.94 21.05
C GLU A 236 -3.93 -13.54 20.07
N ASP A 237 -5.00 -12.81 19.75
CA ASP A 237 -6.02 -13.31 18.81
C ASP A 237 -5.41 -13.37 17.40
N LEU A 238 -5.46 -14.54 16.77
CA LEU A 238 -4.89 -14.72 15.43
C LEU A 238 -5.82 -14.13 14.37
N VAL A 239 -5.27 -13.32 13.47
CA VAL A 239 -5.99 -12.74 12.34
C VAL A 239 -5.35 -13.24 11.04
N LEU A 240 -6.16 -13.86 10.19
CA LEU A 240 -5.73 -14.25 8.85
C LEU A 240 -5.87 -13.06 7.90
N VAL A 241 -4.90 -12.88 7.01
CA VAL A 241 -4.93 -11.84 5.99
C VAL A 241 -4.69 -12.47 4.63
N ASP A 242 -5.50 -12.10 3.64
CA ASP A 242 -5.29 -12.54 2.26
C ASP A 242 -4.16 -11.74 1.59
N GLY A 243 -3.00 -12.39 1.45
CA GLY A 243 -1.84 -11.87 0.73
C GLY A 243 -0.78 -11.20 1.62
N PRO A 244 0.24 -10.60 0.99
CA PRO A 244 1.38 -10.03 1.70
C PRO A 244 0.98 -8.75 2.45
N LEU A 245 1.19 -8.75 3.76
CA LEU A 245 1.16 -7.55 4.60
C LEU A 245 2.44 -6.77 4.39
N PHE A 246 2.33 -5.59 3.78
CA PHE A 246 3.46 -4.67 3.69
C PHE A 246 3.53 -3.85 4.99
N LEU A 247 4.74 -3.80 5.57
CA LEU A 247 5.07 -3.16 6.86
C LEU A 247 4.27 -1.87 7.13
N LEU A 248 3.49 -1.88 8.23
CA LEU A 248 2.69 -0.73 8.70
C LEU A 248 3.57 0.51 8.89
N GLY A 249 4.82 0.31 9.31
CA GLY A 249 5.75 1.36 9.70
C GLY A 249 6.05 2.41 8.63
N LYS A 250 5.86 2.07 7.33
CA LYS A 250 6.09 3.02 6.24
C LYS A 250 4.96 4.03 6.09
N TRP A 251 3.71 3.59 6.19
CA TRP A 251 2.54 4.36 5.74
C TRP A 251 1.66 4.88 6.87
N PHE A 252 1.67 4.24 8.04
CA PHE A 252 0.78 4.60 9.15
C PHE A 252 1.48 5.39 10.26
N LYS A 253 2.55 6.12 9.94
CA LYS A 253 3.31 6.93 10.93
C LYS A 253 2.44 7.96 11.66
N LYS A 254 1.42 8.51 10.97
CA LYS A 254 0.50 9.51 11.52
C LYS A 254 -0.72 8.91 12.21
N HIS A 255 -0.92 7.59 12.15
CA HIS A 255 -2.07 6.94 12.78
C HIS A 255 -2.04 7.14 14.31
N PRO A 256 -3.14 7.58 14.96
CA PRO A 256 -3.12 7.93 16.39
C PRO A 256 -2.58 6.81 17.28
N ALA A 257 -2.98 5.56 17.01
CA ALA A 257 -2.54 4.39 17.75
C ALA A 257 -1.07 3.99 17.52
N LEU A 258 -0.44 4.48 16.44
CA LEU A 258 0.93 4.10 16.04
C LEU A 258 1.94 5.24 16.21
N ARG A 259 1.46 6.48 16.38
CA ARG A 259 2.30 7.69 16.38
C ARG A 259 3.35 7.69 17.48
N SER A 260 3.02 7.17 18.66
CA SER A 260 3.95 7.05 19.80
C SER A 260 4.77 5.75 19.80
N LYS A 261 4.49 4.82 18.89
CA LYS A 261 5.13 3.51 18.83
C LYS A 261 6.37 3.53 17.96
N SER A 262 7.42 2.85 18.40
CA SER A 262 8.61 2.53 17.61
C SER A 262 8.24 1.66 16.40
N PRO A 263 9.10 1.57 15.36
CA PRO A 263 8.85 0.69 14.22
C PRO A 263 8.57 -0.76 14.64
N ILE A 264 9.30 -1.31 15.63
CA ILE A 264 9.11 -2.67 16.12
C ILE A 264 7.73 -2.83 16.75
N GLU A 265 7.34 -1.93 17.67
CA GLU A 265 6.03 -1.96 18.32
C GLU A 265 4.84 -1.76 17.35
N ARG A 266 5.09 -1.20 16.16
CA ARG A 266 4.07 -1.10 15.09
C ARG A 266 3.92 -2.41 14.34
N GLU A 267 5.01 -3.10 14.06
CA GLU A 267 4.96 -4.41 13.39
C GLU A 267 4.40 -5.49 14.33
N GLU A 268 4.65 -5.41 15.63
CA GLU A 268 4.03 -6.29 16.65
C GLU A 268 2.50 -6.13 16.78
N MET A 269 1.90 -5.14 16.11
CA MET A 269 0.44 -5.00 16.08
C MET A 269 -0.24 -5.78 14.96
N ILE A 270 0.54 -6.28 13.99
CA ILE A 270 0.05 -7.05 12.85
C ILE A 270 -0.11 -8.51 13.27
#